data_AF-A0A5D3BIF6-F1
#
_entry.id   AF-A0A5D3BIF6-F1
#
_cell.length_a   1.000
_cell.length_b   1.000
_cell.length_c   1.000
_cell.angle_alpha   90.00
_cell.angle_beta   90.00
_cell.angle_gamma   90.00
#
_symmetry.space_group_name_H-M   'P 1'
#
loop_
_entity.id
_entity.type
_entity.pdbx_description
1 polymer ?
#
loop_
_entity_poly.entity_id
_entity_poly.type
_entity_poly.pdbx_seq_one_letter_code
_entity_poly.pdbx_strand_id
1 'polypeptide(L)'
;MVHGVKRATVHLEFKEAKVLFDPNLTTETLILKAIADIGFEADLISAGDEAYIVHLKLDRASRGDMGAIKSSLEQADGVTSVEMEAVERMVKVGYDPDRTGPRSILQFLKKYGARLYVPPKRRDVEQHQEACAYRNLFLFSCLFSVPVVAFAMVLPMLPPYGDWLNFRVCKMLTIGMVLKWIFCTPVQFLAVEQSSSSYPS
;
A
#
# COMPACT_ATOMS: atom_id res chain seq x y z
N MET A 1 18.46 -26.17 -13.44
CA MET A 1 17.11 -26.74 -13.22
C MET A 1 17.11 -27.36 -11.84
N VAL A 2 16.16 -27.02 -10.97
CA VAL A 2 16.07 -27.61 -9.63
C VAL A 2 15.27 -28.92 -9.74
N HIS A 3 15.91 -30.05 -9.46
CA HIS A 3 15.24 -31.35 -9.49
C HIS A 3 14.28 -31.47 -8.30
N GLY A 4 13.03 -31.86 -8.55
CA GLY A 4 11.98 -32.03 -7.56
C GLY A 4 10.94 -30.90 -7.52
N VAL A 5 11.06 -29.86 -8.35
CA VAL A 5 10.01 -28.85 -8.53
C VAL A 5 8.94 -29.37 -9.51
N LYS A 6 7.68 -29.45 -9.05
CA LYS A 6 6.53 -29.87 -9.87
C LYS A 6 5.90 -28.70 -10.62
N ARG A 7 5.69 -27.57 -9.93
CA ARG A 7 4.99 -26.40 -10.49
C ARG A 7 5.52 -25.13 -9.84
N ALA A 8 5.75 -24.09 -10.64
CA ALA A 8 6.10 -22.76 -10.14
C ALA A 8 5.17 -21.74 -10.79
N THR A 9 4.50 -20.93 -9.96
CA THR A 9 3.63 -19.84 -10.39
C THR A 9 4.19 -18.53 -9.87
N VAL A 10 4.49 -17.60 -10.77
CA VAL A 10 5.04 -16.28 -10.41
C VAL A 10 3.96 -15.23 -10.59
N HIS A 11 3.71 -14.47 -9.53
CA HIS A 11 2.84 -13.31 -9.55
C HIS A 11 3.70 -12.05 -9.61
N LEU A 12 4.06 -11.61 -10.82
CA LEU A 12 4.89 -10.41 -11.03
C LEU A 12 4.23 -9.15 -10.42
N GLU A 13 2.91 -9.07 -10.52
CA GLU A 13 2.05 -8.06 -9.90
C GLU A 13 2.09 -8.04 -8.38
N PHE A 14 2.61 -9.08 -7.72
CA PHE A 14 2.78 -9.12 -6.27
C PHE A 14 4.23 -9.27 -5.85
N LYS A 15 5.17 -9.49 -6.80
CA LYS A 15 6.57 -9.85 -6.53
C LYS A 15 6.65 -11.11 -5.65
N GLU A 16 5.71 -12.02 -5.84
CA GLU A 16 5.59 -13.27 -5.09
C GLU A 16 5.68 -14.46 -6.05
N ALA A 17 6.31 -15.55 -5.61
CA ALA A 17 6.36 -16.80 -6.35
C ALA A 17 5.92 -17.96 -5.46
N LYS A 18 5.03 -18.81 -5.98
CA LYS A 18 4.60 -20.04 -5.33
C LYS A 18 5.24 -21.22 -6.04
N VAL A 19 6.00 -22.01 -5.30
CA VAL A 19 6.71 -23.18 -5.83
C VAL A 19 6.22 -24.42 -5.11
N LEU A 20 5.70 -25.37 -5.87
CA LEU A 20 5.32 -26.70 -5.42
C LEU A 20 6.45 -27.66 -5.77
N PHE A 21 7.01 -28.30 -4.75
CA PHE A 21 8.13 -29.21 -4.88
C PHE A 21 7.90 -30.45 -4.01
N ASP A 22 8.58 -31.55 -4.35
CA ASP A 22 8.61 -32.74 -3.52
C ASP A 22 9.60 -32.56 -2.37
N PRO A 23 9.15 -32.61 -1.10
CA PRO A 23 10.04 -32.42 0.06
C PRO A 23 11.12 -33.51 0.19
N ASN A 24 10.93 -34.66 -0.46
CA ASN A 24 11.91 -35.76 -0.49
C ASN A 24 13.08 -35.49 -1.46
N LEU A 25 12.89 -34.60 -2.44
CA LEU A 25 13.87 -34.34 -3.50
C LEU A 25 14.44 -32.92 -3.42
N THR A 26 13.68 -31.98 -2.87
CA THR A 26 14.05 -30.57 -2.79
C THR A 26 13.66 -29.99 -1.43
N THR A 27 14.43 -29.02 -0.95
CA THR A 27 14.13 -28.24 0.25
C THR A 27 14.01 -26.76 -0.11
N GLU A 28 13.27 -25.99 0.68
CA GLU A 28 13.08 -24.55 0.54
C GLU A 28 14.41 -23.81 0.38
N THR A 29 15.41 -24.20 1.18
CA THR A 29 16.78 -23.64 1.13
C THR A 29 17.48 -23.86 -0.20
N LEU A 30 17.27 -25.00 -0.86
CA LEU A 30 17.82 -25.29 -2.18
C LEU A 30 17.16 -24.44 -3.26
N ILE A 31 15.86 -24.18 -3.14
CA ILE A 31 15.12 -23.31 -4.06
C ILE A 31 15.60 -21.87 -3.91
N LEU A 32 15.72 -21.37 -2.66
CA LEU A 32 16.24 -20.02 -2.39
C LEU A 32 17.66 -19.87 -2.94
N LYS A 33 18.52 -20.86 -2.72
CA LYS A 33 19.89 -20.84 -3.25
C LYS A 33 19.92 -20.82 -4.79
N ALA A 34 19.06 -21.63 -5.43
CA ALA A 34 18.97 -21.62 -6.89
C ALA A 34 18.47 -20.28 -7.45
N ILE A 35 17.62 -19.55 -6.72
CA ILE A 35 17.17 -18.20 -7.11
C ILE A 35 18.33 -17.20 -6.95
N ALA A 36 19.09 -17.29 -5.85
CA ALA A 36 20.28 -16.47 -5.59
C ALA A 36 21.38 -16.70 -6.64
N ASP A 37 21.60 -17.95 -7.07
CA ASP A 37 22.60 -18.29 -8.09
C ASP A 37 22.28 -17.66 -9.47
N ILE A 38 21.03 -17.28 -9.72
CA ILE A 38 20.59 -16.59 -10.95
C ILE A 38 20.69 -15.05 -10.79
N GLY A 39 21.07 -14.56 -9.61
CA GLY A 39 21.21 -13.14 -9.30
C GLY A 39 19.94 -12.48 -8.77
N PHE A 40 18.98 -13.26 -8.29
CA PHE A 40 17.76 -12.74 -7.66
C PHE A 40 17.75 -13.02 -6.16
N GLU A 41 17.35 -12.04 -5.36
CA GLU A 41 17.13 -12.22 -3.93
C GLU A 41 15.68 -12.66 -3.70
N ALA A 42 15.49 -13.67 -2.87
CA ALA A 42 14.18 -14.17 -2.50
C ALA A 42 14.17 -14.51 -1.01
N ASP A 43 13.08 -14.13 -0.35
CA ASP A 43 12.81 -14.48 1.03
C ASP A 43 11.66 -15.48 1.11
N LEU A 44 11.75 -16.40 2.07
CA LEU A 44 10.69 -17.36 2.32
C LEU A 44 9.55 -16.70 3.09
N ILE A 45 8.42 -16.50 2.42
CA ILE A 45 7.23 -15.88 3.01
C ILE A 45 6.47 -16.88 3.89
N SER A 46 6.43 -18.15 3.50
CA SER A 46 5.79 -19.24 4.25
C SER A 46 6.50 -20.54 3.94
N ALA A 47 6.97 -21.20 4.99
CA ALA A 47 7.62 -22.51 4.96
C ALA A 47 6.60 -23.58 5.37
N GLY A 48 6.57 -24.69 4.65
CA GLY A 48 5.79 -25.86 5.05
C GLY A 48 4.35 -25.91 4.53
N ASP A 49 4.06 -27.12 4.05
CA ASP A 49 2.83 -27.82 3.63
C ASP A 49 1.64 -26.97 3.18
N GLU A 50 0.75 -27.56 2.38
CA GLU A 50 -0.58 -26.98 2.19
C GLU A 50 -1.39 -27.09 3.49
N ALA A 51 -0.92 -26.53 4.60
CA ALA A 51 -1.78 -26.15 5.70
C ALA A 51 -2.69 -25.09 5.10
N TYR A 52 -3.90 -25.49 4.76
CA TYR A 52 -4.94 -24.58 4.31
C TYR A 52 -5.20 -23.67 5.50
N ILE A 53 -4.57 -22.49 5.50
CA ILE A 53 -4.67 -21.54 6.60
C ILE A 53 -5.68 -20.47 6.20
N VAL A 54 -6.70 -20.28 7.03
CA VAL A 54 -7.64 -19.18 6.90
C VAL A 54 -7.35 -18.13 7.96
N HIS A 55 -7.19 -16.89 7.50
CA HIS A 55 -7.12 -15.71 8.35
C HIS A 55 -8.53 -15.17 8.59
N LEU A 56 -8.93 -15.06 9.86
CA LEU A 56 -10.22 -14.51 10.29
C LEU A 56 -9.99 -13.38 11.27
N LYS A 57 -10.82 -12.34 11.19
CA LYS A 57 -10.83 -11.24 12.16
C LYS A 57 -12.08 -11.32 13.02
N LEU A 58 -11.89 -11.26 14.34
CA LEU A 58 -12.97 -11.30 15.32
C LEU A 58 -13.37 -9.87 15.71
N ASP A 59 -14.53 -9.42 15.23
CA ASP A 59 -15.01 -8.06 15.49
C ASP A 59 -15.59 -7.91 16.91
N ARG A 60 -16.25 -8.97 17.41
CA ARG A 60 -17.05 -8.96 18.66
C ARG A 60 -16.44 -9.74 19.82
N ALA A 61 -15.31 -10.42 19.64
CA ALA A 61 -14.69 -11.21 20.71
C ALA A 61 -13.88 -10.31 21.67
N SER A 62 -14.09 -10.49 22.98
CA SER A 62 -13.27 -9.86 24.02
C SER A 62 -12.01 -10.67 24.30
N ARG A 63 -11.01 -10.07 24.94
CA ARG A 63 -9.72 -10.70 25.27
C ARG A 63 -9.88 -11.96 26.13
N GLY A 64 -10.93 -12.04 26.94
CA GLY A 64 -11.27 -13.22 27.75
C GLY A 64 -11.89 -14.38 26.95
N ASP A 65 -12.61 -14.07 25.86
CA ASP A 65 -13.29 -15.08 25.04
C ASP A 65 -12.33 -15.79 24.09
N MET A 66 -11.20 -15.16 23.75
CA MET A 66 -10.25 -15.69 22.79
C MET A 66 -9.65 -17.02 23.22
N GLY A 67 -9.39 -17.21 24.52
CA GLY A 67 -8.89 -18.49 25.05
C GLY A 67 -9.89 -19.63 24.88
N ALA A 68 -11.17 -19.37 25.19
CA ALA A 68 -12.24 -20.36 25.02
C ALA A 68 -12.50 -20.69 23.54
N ILE A 69 -12.43 -19.68 22.67
CA ILE A 69 -12.55 -19.85 21.21
C ILE A 69 -11.39 -20.70 20.68
N LYS A 70 -10.15 -20.46 21.16
CA LYS A 70 -8.97 -21.24 20.76
C LYS A 70 -9.16 -22.72 21.04
N SER A 71 -9.47 -23.06 22.30
CA SER A 71 -9.66 -24.45 22.70
C SER A 71 -10.84 -25.11 21.99
N SER A 72 -11.90 -24.35 21.68
CA SER A 72 -13.03 -24.84 20.92
C SER A 72 -12.69 -25.13 19.46
N LEU A 73 -11.80 -24.33 18.84
CA LEU A 73 -11.30 -24.57 17.49
C LEU A 73 -10.34 -25.74 17.43
N GLU A 74 -9.46 -25.91 18.43
CA GLU A 74 -8.52 -27.04 18.50
C GLU A 74 -9.25 -28.39 18.68
N GLN A 75 -10.45 -28.39 19.28
CA GLN A 75 -11.29 -29.58 19.42
C GLN A 75 -12.20 -29.83 18.20
N ALA A 76 -12.28 -28.90 17.26
CA ALA A 76 -13.13 -29.04 16.07
C ALA A 76 -12.49 -30.04 15.08
N ASP A 77 -13.32 -30.91 14.50
CA ASP A 77 -12.84 -31.92 13.56
C ASP A 77 -12.24 -31.27 12.30
N GLY A 78 -11.04 -31.71 11.92
CA GLY A 78 -10.33 -31.19 10.75
C GLY A 78 -9.52 -29.91 10.97
N VAL A 79 -9.38 -29.42 12.21
CA VAL A 79 -8.46 -28.32 12.54
C VAL A 79 -7.09 -28.87 12.94
N THR A 80 -6.03 -28.38 12.27
CA THR A 80 -4.64 -28.83 12.47
C THR A 80 -3.86 -27.87 13.35
N SER A 81 -4.08 -26.55 13.21
CA SER A 81 -3.41 -25.55 14.03
C SER A 81 -4.29 -24.32 14.25
N VAL A 82 -4.16 -23.69 15.42
CA VAL A 82 -4.89 -22.46 15.75
C VAL A 82 -3.92 -21.46 16.38
N GLU A 83 -3.68 -20.36 15.68
CA GLU A 83 -2.95 -19.20 16.20
C GLU A 83 -3.92 -18.05 16.37
N MET A 84 -3.89 -17.39 17.53
CA MET A 84 -4.74 -16.24 17.81
C MET A 84 -3.89 -15.06 18.27
N GLU A 85 -4.09 -13.92 17.65
CA GLU A 85 -3.44 -12.67 17.97
C GLU A 85 -4.43 -11.73 18.65
N ALA A 86 -4.24 -11.55 19.96
CA ALA A 86 -5.17 -10.78 20.79
C ALA A 86 -5.16 -9.27 20.51
N VAL A 87 -4.06 -8.75 19.96
CA VAL A 87 -3.88 -7.32 19.67
C VAL A 87 -4.67 -6.93 18.42
N GLU A 88 -4.46 -7.64 17.31
CA GLU A 88 -5.18 -7.40 16.05
C GLU A 88 -6.57 -8.05 15.99
N ARG A 89 -6.91 -8.86 17.00
CA ARG A 89 -8.07 -9.75 17.02
C ARG A 89 -8.13 -10.66 15.79
N MET A 90 -6.96 -11.12 15.36
CA MET A 90 -6.79 -12.00 14.20
C MET A 90 -6.65 -13.45 14.68
N VAL A 91 -7.23 -14.38 13.92
CA VAL A 91 -7.15 -15.83 14.13
C VAL A 91 -6.66 -16.46 12.83
N LYS A 92 -5.59 -17.24 12.92
CA LYS A 92 -5.13 -18.11 11.83
C LYS A 92 -5.51 -19.54 12.20
N VAL A 93 -6.31 -20.17 11.36
CA VAL A 93 -6.72 -21.56 11.54
C VAL A 93 -6.17 -22.37 10.39
N GLY A 94 -5.23 -23.27 10.66
CA GLY A 94 -4.82 -24.33 9.75
C GLY A 94 -5.82 -25.48 9.81
N TYR A 95 -6.31 -25.92 8.66
CA TYR A 95 -7.27 -27.01 8.57
C TYR A 95 -6.92 -27.97 7.43
N ASP A 96 -7.50 -29.16 7.50
CA ASP A 96 -7.42 -30.19 6.49
C ASP A 96 -8.64 -30.08 5.54
N PRO A 97 -8.44 -29.82 4.22
CA PRO A 97 -9.52 -29.59 3.26
C PRO A 97 -10.36 -30.84 3.00
N ASP A 98 -9.82 -32.03 3.26
CA ASP A 98 -10.53 -33.30 3.05
C ASP A 98 -11.56 -33.55 4.16
N ARG A 99 -11.36 -32.92 5.33
CA ARG A 99 -12.22 -33.09 6.52
C ARG A 99 -13.11 -31.89 6.78
N THR A 100 -12.57 -30.67 6.64
CA THR A 100 -13.29 -29.44 6.99
C THR A 100 -13.01 -28.32 5.98
N GLY A 101 -14.05 -27.56 5.63
CA GLY A 101 -13.93 -26.43 4.72
C GLY A 101 -13.80 -25.07 5.44
N PRO A 102 -13.27 -24.03 4.77
CA PRO A 102 -13.15 -22.69 5.33
C PRO A 102 -14.52 -22.07 5.66
N ARG A 103 -15.58 -22.48 4.95
CA ARG A 103 -16.97 -22.07 5.23
C ARG A 103 -17.48 -22.61 6.57
N SER A 104 -17.14 -23.84 6.92
CA SER A 104 -17.54 -24.46 8.19
C SER A 104 -16.86 -23.75 9.36
N ILE A 105 -15.56 -23.45 9.23
CA ILE A 105 -14.79 -22.69 10.23
C ILE A 105 -15.36 -21.28 10.40
N LEU A 106 -15.66 -20.59 9.29
CA LEU A 106 -16.31 -19.27 9.33
C LEU A 106 -17.69 -19.34 9.99
N GLN A 107 -18.49 -20.38 9.72
CA GLN A 107 -19.82 -20.55 10.30
C GLN A 107 -19.74 -20.82 11.81
N PHE A 108 -18.77 -21.60 12.26
CA PHE A 108 -18.50 -21.82 13.68
C PHE A 108 -18.16 -20.50 14.38
N LEU A 109 -17.28 -19.71 13.76
CA LEU A 109 -16.83 -18.43 14.30
C LEU A 109 -17.80 -17.27 14.06
N LYS A 110 -18.83 -17.45 13.22
CA LYS A 110 -19.87 -16.44 12.95
C LYS A 110 -20.63 -16.04 14.21
N LYS A 111 -20.82 -16.99 15.15
CA LYS A 111 -21.41 -16.74 16.48
C LYS A 111 -20.60 -15.73 17.30
N TYR A 112 -19.29 -15.66 17.07
CA TYR A 112 -18.36 -14.75 17.74
C TYR A 112 -18.06 -13.49 16.91
N GLY A 113 -18.82 -13.24 15.83
CA GLY A 113 -18.63 -12.08 14.96
C GLY A 113 -17.39 -12.16 14.06
N ALA A 114 -16.97 -13.36 13.67
CA ALA A 114 -15.86 -13.52 12.76
C ALA A 114 -16.20 -13.07 11.34
N ARG A 115 -15.23 -12.39 10.72
CA ARG A 115 -15.20 -12.06 9.30
C ARG A 115 -13.94 -12.64 8.69
N LEU A 116 -14.01 -13.03 7.42
CA LEU A 116 -12.82 -13.37 6.65
C LEU A 116 -11.88 -12.16 6.64
N TYR A 117 -10.68 -12.35 7.16
CA TYR A 117 -9.64 -11.36 7.06
C TYR A 117 -8.88 -11.63 5.77
N VAL A 118 -9.22 -10.89 4.73
CA VAL A 118 -8.34 -10.76 3.57
C VAL A 118 -7.33 -9.72 3.99
N PRO A 119 -6.04 -10.08 4.26
CA PRO A 119 -5.04 -9.08 4.56
C PRO A 119 -5.10 -8.04 3.44
N PRO A 120 -5.23 -6.74 3.77
CA PRO A 120 -5.14 -5.71 2.74
C PRO A 120 -3.81 -5.93 2.04
N LYS A 121 -3.87 -6.23 0.75
CA LYS A 121 -2.70 -6.47 -0.10
C LYS A 121 -1.78 -5.28 0.16
N ARG A 122 -0.51 -5.52 0.47
CA ARG A 122 0.47 -4.45 0.72
C ARG A 122 0.45 -3.36 -0.37
N ARG A 123 0.03 -3.69 -1.59
CA ARG A 123 -0.15 -2.75 -2.70
C ARG A 123 -1.44 -1.92 -2.71
N ASP A 124 -2.52 -2.34 -2.07
CA ASP A 124 -3.77 -1.55 -2.07
C ASP A 124 -3.66 -0.31 -1.16
N VAL A 125 -2.82 -0.40 -0.12
CA VAL A 125 -2.52 0.74 0.77
C VAL A 125 -1.58 1.74 0.06
N GLU A 126 -0.61 1.25 -0.71
CA GLU A 126 0.30 2.10 -1.50
C GLU A 126 -0.41 2.74 -2.71
N GLN A 127 -1.20 1.99 -3.49
CA GLN A 127 -1.85 2.54 -4.69
C GLN A 127 -2.92 3.60 -4.39
N HIS A 128 -3.65 3.49 -3.27
CA HIS A 128 -4.63 4.51 -2.88
C HIS A 128 -4.01 5.74 -2.19
N GLN A 129 -2.87 5.60 -1.52
CA GLN A 129 -2.14 6.75 -0.96
C GLN A 129 -1.44 7.58 -2.04
N GLU A 130 -0.98 6.96 -3.12
CA GLU A 130 -0.38 7.67 -4.25
C GLU A 130 -1.39 8.64 -4.89
N ALA A 131 -2.63 8.19 -5.17
CA ALA A 131 -3.65 9.05 -5.80
C ALA A 131 -4.02 10.29 -4.95
N CYS A 132 -4.08 10.15 -3.63
CA CYS A 132 -4.39 11.27 -2.73
C CYS A 132 -3.22 12.26 -2.59
N ALA A 133 -1.97 11.76 -2.57
CA ALA A 133 -0.79 12.61 -2.51
C ALA A 133 -0.60 13.43 -3.80
N TYR A 134 -0.77 12.81 -4.98
CA TYR A 134 -0.71 13.52 -6.27
C TYR A 134 -1.81 14.56 -6.43
N ARG A 135 -3.02 14.31 -5.91
CA ARG A 135 -4.12 15.26 -6.02
C ARG A 135 -3.85 16.53 -5.22
N ASN A 136 -3.22 16.42 -4.05
CA ASN A 136 -2.89 17.59 -3.24
C ASN A 136 -1.75 18.40 -3.89
N LEU A 137 -0.69 17.74 -4.37
CA LEU A 137 0.36 18.43 -5.14
C LEU A 137 -0.21 19.11 -6.40
N PHE A 138 -1.05 18.42 -7.16
CA PHE A 138 -1.69 18.97 -8.35
C PHE A 138 -2.60 20.15 -8.03
N LEU A 139 -3.38 20.09 -6.94
CA LEU A 139 -4.20 21.19 -6.48
C LEU A 139 -3.34 22.38 -6.03
N PHE A 140 -2.23 22.15 -5.33
CA PHE A 140 -1.27 23.21 -5.00
C PHE A 140 -0.66 23.82 -6.27
N SER A 141 -0.18 23.02 -7.22
CA SER A 141 0.35 23.50 -8.50
C SER A 141 -0.70 24.31 -9.28
N CYS A 142 -1.95 23.86 -9.29
CA CYS A 142 -3.05 24.53 -9.98
C CYS A 142 -3.46 25.84 -9.26
N LEU A 143 -3.58 25.82 -7.93
CA LEU A 143 -3.96 26.97 -7.13
C LEU A 143 -2.95 28.12 -7.21
N PHE A 144 -1.66 27.83 -7.43
CA PHE A 144 -0.64 28.86 -7.64
C PHE A 144 -0.50 29.27 -9.12
N SER A 145 -0.73 28.36 -10.08
CA SER A 145 -0.60 28.70 -11.51
C SER A 145 -1.80 29.49 -12.06
N VAL A 146 -3.02 29.22 -11.59
CA VAL A 146 -4.25 29.84 -12.11
C VAL A 146 -4.31 31.35 -11.81
N PRO A 147 -4.01 31.83 -10.58
CA PRO A 147 -3.95 33.26 -10.31
C PRO A 147 -2.89 33.94 -11.17
N VAL A 148 -1.68 33.35 -11.28
CA VAL A 148 -0.59 33.95 -12.05
C VAL A 148 -0.94 34.11 -13.54
N VAL A 149 -1.54 33.09 -14.16
CA VAL A 149 -1.99 33.16 -15.55
C VAL A 149 -3.17 34.12 -15.71
N ALA A 150 -4.12 34.12 -14.79
CA ALA A 150 -5.25 35.06 -14.83
C ALA A 150 -4.77 36.53 -14.73
N PHE A 151 -3.86 36.83 -13.80
CA PHE A 151 -3.26 38.17 -13.69
C PHE A 151 -2.40 38.53 -14.91
N ALA A 152 -1.74 37.57 -15.56
CA ALA A 152 -0.87 37.82 -16.71
C ALA A 152 -1.61 37.92 -18.07
N MET A 153 -2.68 37.15 -18.27
CA MET A 153 -3.44 37.08 -19.53
C MET A 153 -4.80 37.76 -19.48
N VAL A 154 -5.55 37.64 -18.38
CA VAL A 154 -6.93 38.16 -18.29
C VAL A 154 -6.95 39.63 -17.90
N LEU A 155 -6.06 40.06 -17.00
CA LEU A 155 -5.95 41.45 -16.57
C LEU A 155 -5.66 42.45 -17.72
N PRO A 156 -4.77 42.17 -18.70
CA PRO A 156 -4.55 43.07 -19.83
C PRO A 156 -5.70 43.08 -20.86
N MET A 157 -6.69 42.20 -20.76
CA MET A 157 -7.84 42.18 -21.67
C MET A 157 -9.10 42.89 -21.13
N LEU A 158 -9.08 43.36 -19.88
CA LEU A 158 -10.20 44.06 -19.25
C LEU A 158 -10.00 45.60 -19.31
N PRO A 159 -10.80 46.32 -20.12
CA PRO A 159 -10.56 47.72 -20.47
C PRO A 159 -10.70 48.80 -19.38
N PRO A 160 -11.13 48.56 -18.12
CA PRO A 160 -11.01 49.56 -17.06
C PRO A 160 -9.76 49.41 -16.17
N TYR A 161 -8.96 48.34 -16.28
CA TYR A 161 -7.80 48.07 -15.40
C TYR A 161 -6.43 48.25 -16.08
N GLY A 162 -6.36 48.34 -17.41
CA GLY A 162 -5.12 48.52 -18.17
C GLY A 162 -4.40 49.85 -17.91
N ASP A 163 -5.13 50.87 -17.45
CA ASP A 163 -4.60 52.23 -17.23
C ASP A 163 -3.87 52.39 -15.88
N TRP A 164 -4.24 51.62 -14.84
CA TRP A 164 -3.57 51.67 -13.54
C TRP A 164 -2.24 50.91 -13.54
N LEU A 165 -2.14 49.83 -14.32
CA LEU A 165 -0.91 49.03 -14.45
C LEU A 165 0.19 49.77 -15.22
N ASN A 166 -0.17 50.80 -15.99
CA ASN A 166 0.72 51.68 -16.76
C ASN A 166 1.07 53.00 -16.05
N PHE A 167 0.86 53.11 -14.74
CA PHE A 167 1.31 54.29 -14.00
C PHE A 167 2.85 54.25 -13.90
N ARG A 168 3.52 55.14 -14.65
CA ARG A 168 4.99 55.29 -14.70
C ARG A 168 5.53 55.83 -13.37
N VAL A 169 5.86 54.95 -12.43
CA VAL A 169 6.47 55.34 -11.14
C VAL A 169 7.94 55.76 -11.32
N CYS A 170 8.64 55.22 -12.34
CA CYS A 170 9.94 55.72 -12.78
C CYS A 170 10.17 55.36 -14.26
N LYS A 171 10.89 56.22 -14.99
CA LYS A 171 10.99 56.32 -16.47
C LYS A 171 11.37 55.05 -17.27
N MET A 172 11.56 53.89 -16.63
CA MET A 172 11.87 52.61 -17.29
C MET A 172 11.38 51.36 -16.53
N LEU A 173 10.49 51.50 -15.53
CA LEU A 173 9.96 50.38 -14.73
C LEU A 173 8.44 50.52 -14.55
N THR A 174 7.69 49.68 -15.26
CA THR A 174 6.23 49.61 -15.17
C THR A 174 5.83 48.83 -13.91
N ILE A 175 4.77 49.24 -13.21
CA ILE A 175 4.26 48.56 -12.00
C ILE A 175 4.01 47.06 -12.28
N GLY A 176 3.54 46.72 -13.48
CA GLY A 176 3.38 45.34 -13.92
C GLY A 176 4.67 44.50 -13.90
N MET A 177 5.85 45.10 -14.04
CA MET A 177 7.15 44.38 -13.94
C MET A 177 7.52 44.10 -12.49
N VAL A 178 7.30 45.07 -11.59
CA VAL A 178 7.57 44.92 -10.14
C VAL A 178 6.61 43.91 -9.53
N LEU A 179 5.33 43.94 -9.93
CA LEU A 179 4.33 42.98 -9.46
C LEU A 179 4.64 41.55 -9.93
N LYS A 180 5.07 41.39 -11.20
CA LYS A 180 5.57 40.11 -11.71
C LYS A 180 6.79 39.61 -10.93
N TRP A 181 7.70 40.51 -10.55
CA TRP A 181 8.86 40.18 -9.71
C TRP A 181 8.44 39.69 -8.32
N ILE A 182 7.52 40.38 -7.65
CA ILE A 182 6.99 40.03 -6.32
C ILE A 182 6.25 38.70 -6.33
N PHE A 183 5.53 38.37 -7.41
CA PHE A 183 4.85 37.07 -7.55
C PHE A 183 5.79 35.93 -7.98
N CYS A 184 6.90 36.25 -8.66
CA CYS A 184 7.87 35.25 -9.12
C CYS A 184 8.84 34.79 -8.02
N THR A 185 9.22 35.69 -7.10
CA THR A 185 10.15 35.35 -5.99
C THR A 185 9.66 34.25 -5.03
N PRO A 186 8.40 34.21 -4.56
CA PRO A 186 7.96 33.13 -3.66
C PRO A 186 7.89 31.76 -4.34
N VAL A 187 7.59 31.72 -5.66
CA VAL A 187 7.48 30.45 -6.40
C VAL A 187 8.85 29.81 -6.66
N GLN A 188 9.90 30.61 -6.86
CA GLN A 188 11.27 30.11 -7.02
C GLN A 188 11.86 29.55 -5.73
N PHE A 189 11.51 30.12 -4.57
CA PHE A 189 12.00 29.67 -3.27
C PHE A 189 11.29 28.39 -2.78
N LEU A 190 9.97 28.28 -2.98
CA LEU A 190 9.20 27.08 -2.63
C LEU A 190 9.54 25.87 -3.51
N ALA A 191 9.89 26.08 -4.78
CA ALA A 191 10.32 24.99 -5.68
C ALA A 191 11.71 24.43 -5.32
N VAL A 192 12.62 25.26 -4.79
CA VAL A 192 13.96 24.84 -4.37
C VAL A 192 13.94 24.08 -3.03
N GLU A 193 13.15 24.53 -2.05
CA GLU A 193 13.03 23.89 -0.73
C GLU A 193 12.52 22.43 -0.81
N GLN A 194 11.64 22.14 -1.78
CA GLN A 194 11.09 20.80 -2.00
C GLN A 194 12.11 19.80 -2.60
N SER A 195 13.17 20.30 -3.26
CA SER A 195 14.24 19.44 -3.80
C SER A 195 15.28 19.03 -2.75
N SER A 196 15.43 19.80 -1.67
CA SER A 196 16.37 19.54 -0.57
C SER A 196 15.88 18.44 0.38
N SER A 197 14.56 18.33 0.59
CA SER A 197 13.97 17.35 1.52
C SER A 197 13.90 15.90 0.98
N SER A 198 14.22 15.68 -0.31
CA SER A 198 14.18 14.34 -0.94
C SER A 198 15.50 13.56 -0.90
N TYR A 199 16.55 14.09 -0.25
CA TYR A 199 17.78 13.32 -0.01
C TYR A 199 18.03 13.17 1.50
N PRO A 200 17.60 12.06 2.11
CA PRO A 200 18.15 11.65 3.39
C PRO A 200 19.52 11.01 3.12
N SER A 201 20.57 11.62 3.68
CA SER A 201 21.88 10.99 3.89
C SER A 201 21.82 9.95 5.00
#